data_AF-A0A383WD60-F1
#
_entry.id   AF-A0A383WD60-F1
#
_cell.length_a   1.000
_cell.length_b   1.000
_cell.length_c   1.000
_cell.angle_alpha   90.00
_cell.angle_beta   90.00
_cell.angle_gamma   90.00
#
_symmetry.space_group_name_H-M   'P 1'
#
loop_
_entity.id
_entity.type
_entity.pdbx_description
1 polymer ?
#
loop_
_entity_poly.entity_id
_entity_poly.type
_entity_poly.pdbx_seq_one_letter_code
_entity_poly.pdbx_strand_id
1 'polypeptide(L)'
;MGWDTPGLHVAHWAVNGWKVVTTTNMAVIFFIFGVTLDTSELLLALKAWKAIIFGLVSMLVICPLFGFICMLLPFKPYEFALGLAVMACVPTSLSSGVTLVIGAYGNSALALLFTVTGNILGIITSPLAVKVVLGSRTDAHVDSGDLLVKLGVSILMPVLVGKATRELIKPIRDNVAKYKVPLYLINNLQITMIVWQKLSSARSVLVEQDLGDVLLAGLAAIVLHFVFLFTNILLSWLLRFPEKERKAIIVMGSQKNLPTAAVIISYFDAATVGNLGLMTIPCIVFYIMQLFIDAFIASGWAGKYERLALVQASYNEQLKQLEENASSTDLAGKVAAKVSTGGAAGNTASKASEGGVERIAAGYVQAAFASEAAVNGSRPARTARLSAARGSTDSDDMGQLQNVELSDVNPLLERS
;
A
#
# COMPACT_ATOMS: atom_id res chain seq x y z
N MET A 1 -22.94 -19.86 -26.91
CA MET A 1 -23.94 -20.47 -26.01
C MET A 1 -23.33 -21.54 -25.08
N GLY A 2 -22.12 -21.36 -24.53
CA GLY A 2 -21.49 -22.43 -23.71
C GLY A 2 -20.57 -22.00 -22.56
N TRP A 3 -20.46 -20.70 -22.26
CA TRP A 3 -19.57 -20.21 -21.19
C TRP A 3 -20.29 -19.98 -19.85
N ASP A 4 -21.61 -19.81 -19.89
CA ASP A 4 -22.45 -19.50 -18.74
C ASP A 4 -22.86 -20.75 -17.94
N THR A 5 -23.15 -21.86 -18.63
CA THR A 5 -23.62 -23.09 -17.97
C THR A 5 -22.62 -23.71 -16.99
N PRO A 6 -21.30 -23.77 -17.25
CA PRO A 6 -20.37 -24.36 -16.29
C PRO A 6 -20.22 -23.48 -15.04
N GLY A 7 -20.13 -22.16 -15.21
CA GLY A 7 -19.96 -21.22 -14.10
C GLY A 7 -21.20 -21.14 -13.21
N LEU A 8 -22.39 -21.19 -13.83
CA LEU A 8 -23.66 -21.25 -13.11
C LEU A 8 -23.78 -22.55 -12.30
N HIS A 9 -23.52 -23.72 -12.90
CA HIS A 9 -23.55 -24.99 -12.17
C HIS A 9 -22.57 -25.02 -11.00
N VAL A 10 -21.35 -24.52 -11.20
CA VAL A 10 -20.34 -24.42 -10.14
C VAL A 10 -20.78 -23.48 -9.02
N ALA A 11 -21.41 -22.35 -9.35
CA ALA A 11 -21.90 -21.37 -8.38
C ALA A 11 -23.11 -21.85 -7.56
N HIS A 12 -23.93 -22.74 -8.13
CA HIS A 12 -25.14 -23.28 -7.50
C HIS A 12 -24.96 -24.65 -6.85
N TRP A 13 -23.80 -25.30 -7.02
CA TRP A 13 -23.55 -26.57 -6.38
C TRP A 13 -23.48 -26.40 -4.85
N ALA A 14 -24.56 -26.78 -4.19
CA ALA A 14 -24.74 -26.64 -2.76
C ALA A 14 -25.04 -27.99 -2.09
N VAL A 15 -24.45 -28.20 -0.91
CA VAL A 15 -24.74 -29.32 -0.02
C VAL A 15 -25.08 -28.72 1.35
N ASN A 16 -26.26 -29.05 1.90
CA ASN A 16 -26.75 -28.53 3.19
C ASN A 16 -26.73 -26.99 3.30
N GLY A 17 -27.04 -26.27 2.22
CA GLY A 17 -27.07 -24.80 2.18
C GLY A 17 -25.71 -24.12 1.96
N TRP A 18 -24.62 -24.88 1.88
CA TRP A 18 -23.28 -24.36 1.61
C TRP A 18 -22.92 -24.49 0.13
N LYS A 19 -22.52 -23.39 -0.52
CA LYS A 19 -21.98 -23.39 -1.89
C LYS A 19 -20.57 -23.99 -1.88
N VAL A 20 -20.43 -25.26 -2.24
CA VAL A 20 -19.24 -26.07 -1.97
C VAL A 20 -17.99 -25.48 -2.64
N VAL A 21 -18.09 -25.12 -3.92
CA VAL A 21 -16.94 -24.62 -4.69
C VAL A 21 -16.53 -23.23 -4.23
N THR A 22 -17.50 -22.31 -4.07
CA THR A 22 -17.20 -20.98 -3.54
C THR A 22 -16.57 -21.09 -2.15
N THR A 23 -17.14 -21.87 -1.24
CA THR A 23 -16.60 -22.05 0.13
C THR A 23 -15.18 -22.64 0.11
N THR A 24 -14.91 -23.61 -0.77
CA THR A 24 -13.57 -24.20 -0.95
C THR A 24 -12.56 -23.17 -1.45
N ASN A 25 -12.91 -22.41 -2.49
CA ASN A 25 -12.03 -21.37 -3.04
C ASN A 25 -11.62 -20.36 -1.95
N MET A 26 -12.58 -20.01 -1.09
CA MET A 26 -12.36 -19.08 0.01
C MET A 26 -11.50 -19.67 1.12
N ALA A 27 -11.78 -20.92 1.52
CA ALA A 27 -10.94 -21.62 2.47
C ALA A 27 -9.49 -21.67 1.99
N VAL A 28 -9.25 -21.92 0.70
CA VAL A 28 -7.91 -21.92 0.10
C VAL A 28 -7.27 -20.52 0.15
N ILE A 29 -7.99 -19.46 -0.25
CA ILE A 29 -7.47 -18.07 -0.21
C ILE A 29 -7.00 -17.71 1.20
N PHE A 30 -7.84 -17.95 2.20
CA PHE A 30 -7.58 -17.57 3.58
C PHE A 30 -6.59 -18.51 4.29
N PHE A 31 -6.56 -19.79 3.92
CA PHE A 31 -5.53 -20.72 4.37
C PHE A 31 -4.16 -20.31 3.85
N ILE A 32 -4.03 -20.00 2.54
CA ILE A 32 -2.78 -19.50 1.96
C ILE A 32 -2.34 -18.24 2.69
N PHE A 33 -3.26 -17.31 2.96
CA PHE A 33 -2.95 -16.12 3.74
C PHE A 33 -2.38 -16.46 5.11
N GLY A 34 -3.03 -17.34 5.87
CA GLY A 34 -2.55 -17.82 7.17
C GLY A 34 -1.16 -18.45 7.10
N VAL A 35 -0.89 -19.27 6.08
CA VAL A 35 0.43 -19.90 5.86
C VAL A 35 1.50 -18.88 5.50
N THR A 36 1.16 -17.83 4.74
CA THR A 36 2.12 -16.79 4.32
C THR A 36 2.45 -15.78 5.41
N LEU A 37 1.65 -15.73 6.48
CA LEU A 37 1.79 -14.73 7.53
C LEU A 37 3.08 -14.91 8.35
N ASP A 38 3.95 -13.91 8.33
CA ASP A 38 5.14 -13.84 9.19
C ASP A 38 4.87 -12.99 10.44
N THR A 39 4.97 -13.63 11.61
CA THR A 39 4.76 -13.02 12.93
C THR A 39 5.91 -12.12 13.37
N SER A 40 7.12 -12.32 12.85
CA SER A 40 8.31 -11.55 13.24
C SER A 40 8.28 -10.12 12.68
N GLU A 41 7.83 -9.97 11.43
CA GLU A 41 7.67 -8.67 10.77
C GLU A 41 6.58 -7.81 11.45
N LEU A 42 5.58 -8.46 12.05
CA LEU A 42 4.45 -7.81 12.70
C LEU A 42 4.87 -7.02 13.95
N LEU A 43 5.83 -7.53 14.72
CA LEU A 43 6.31 -6.91 15.96
C LEU A 43 7.07 -5.61 15.69
N LEU A 44 7.76 -5.51 14.54
CA LEU A 44 8.46 -4.29 14.13
C LEU A 44 7.50 -3.13 13.85
N ALA A 45 6.28 -3.42 13.40
CA ALA A 45 5.26 -2.42 13.09
C ALA A 45 4.71 -1.72 14.34
N LEU A 46 4.79 -2.34 15.53
CA LEU A 46 4.21 -1.81 16.77
C LEU A 46 4.75 -0.44 17.18
N LYS A 47 5.94 -0.06 16.69
CA LYS A 47 6.51 1.29 16.89
C LYS A 47 5.63 2.39 16.29
N ALA A 48 4.91 2.11 15.21
CA ALA A 48 4.06 3.06 14.50
C ALA A 48 2.60 3.09 15.01
N TRP A 49 2.38 2.94 16.32
CA TRP A 49 1.04 2.76 16.92
C TRP A 49 -0.01 3.80 16.50
N LYS A 50 0.38 5.07 16.30
CA LYS A 50 -0.53 6.11 15.82
C LYS A 50 -1.04 5.83 14.40
N ALA A 51 -0.13 5.40 13.52
CA ALA A 51 -0.47 4.99 12.15
C ALA A 51 -1.35 3.75 12.16
N ILE A 52 -1.08 2.80 13.06
CA ILE A 52 -1.88 1.58 13.24
C ILE A 52 -3.34 1.94 13.59
N ILE A 53 -3.54 2.71 14.65
CA ILE A 53 -4.89 3.10 15.09
C ILE A 53 -5.60 3.86 13.99
N PHE A 54 -4.92 4.85 13.39
CA PHE A 54 -5.52 5.64 12.31
C PHE A 54 -5.93 4.78 11.11
N GLY A 55 -5.03 3.91 10.62
CA GLY A 55 -5.34 3.05 9.48
C GLY A 55 -6.51 2.11 9.76
N LEU A 56 -6.56 1.51 10.96
CA LEU A 56 -7.68 0.65 11.37
C LEU A 56 -9.00 1.42 11.45
N VAL A 57 -9.00 2.61 12.07
CA VAL A 57 -10.18 3.48 12.12
C VAL A 57 -10.60 3.89 10.71
N SER A 58 -9.65 4.22 9.84
CA SER A 58 -9.93 4.59 8.46
C SER A 58 -10.64 3.47 7.71
N MET A 59 -10.09 2.26 7.72
CA MET A 59 -10.64 1.15 6.94
C MET A 59 -11.91 0.53 7.54
N LEU A 60 -12.03 0.47 8.88
CA LEU A 60 -13.12 -0.20 9.60
C LEU A 60 -14.24 0.73 10.07
N VAL A 61 -14.04 2.05 10.03
CA VAL A 61 -15.04 3.04 10.43
C VAL A 61 -15.26 4.05 9.32
N ILE A 62 -14.22 4.80 8.90
CA ILE A 62 -14.38 5.89 7.94
C ILE A 62 -14.88 5.38 6.58
N CYS A 63 -14.29 4.30 6.04
CA CYS A 63 -14.76 3.70 4.79
C CYS A 63 -16.23 3.24 4.86
N PRO A 64 -16.67 2.46 5.86
CA PRO A 64 -18.09 2.13 6.02
C PRO A 64 -19.03 3.34 6.07
N LEU A 65 -18.60 4.50 6.58
CA LEU A 65 -19.44 5.70 6.58
C LEU A 65 -19.81 6.15 5.16
N PHE A 66 -18.91 5.98 4.19
CA PHE A 66 -19.23 6.23 2.78
C PHE A 66 -20.25 5.21 2.24
N GLY A 67 -20.41 4.06 2.87
CA GLY A 67 -21.48 3.11 2.57
C GLY A 67 -22.87 3.73 2.72
N PHE A 68 -23.09 4.61 3.71
CA PHE A 68 -24.36 5.35 3.81
C PHE A 68 -24.58 6.26 2.60
N ILE A 69 -23.52 6.90 2.09
CA ILE A 69 -23.59 7.74 0.89
C ILE A 69 -23.93 6.87 -0.33
N CYS A 70 -23.34 5.67 -0.44
CA CYS A 70 -23.70 4.72 -1.50
C CYS A 70 -25.20 4.37 -1.48
N MET A 71 -25.80 4.21 -0.29
CA MET A 71 -27.25 3.97 -0.13
C MET A 71 -28.13 5.16 -0.55
N LEU A 72 -27.54 6.36 -0.69
CA LEU A 72 -28.22 7.55 -1.21
C LEU A 72 -28.31 7.61 -2.73
N LEU A 73 -27.48 6.84 -3.43
CA LEU A 73 -27.39 6.89 -4.88
C LEU A 73 -28.64 6.25 -5.51
N PRO A 74 -29.37 6.95 -6.39
CA PRO A 74 -30.62 6.48 -6.96
C PRO A 74 -30.39 5.53 -8.15
N PHE A 75 -29.60 4.48 -7.94
CA PHE A 75 -29.33 3.48 -8.97
C PHE A 75 -30.58 2.70 -9.33
N LYS A 76 -30.68 2.36 -10.62
CA LYS A 76 -31.61 1.37 -11.15
C LYS A 76 -30.73 0.34 -11.89
N PRO A 77 -30.73 -0.93 -11.51
CA PRO A 77 -31.30 -1.55 -10.31
C PRO A 77 -30.63 -1.05 -9.01
N TYR A 78 -31.38 -1.05 -7.88
CA TYR A 78 -30.88 -0.55 -6.59
C TYR A 78 -29.81 -1.46 -5.98
N GLU A 79 -29.74 -2.70 -6.42
CA GLU A 79 -28.72 -3.70 -6.07
C GLU A 79 -27.29 -3.17 -6.28
N PHE A 80 -27.08 -2.28 -7.24
CA PHE A 80 -25.78 -1.64 -7.44
C PHE A 80 -25.37 -0.76 -6.25
N ALA A 81 -26.31 -0.01 -5.66
CA ALA A 81 -26.08 0.77 -4.44
C ALA A 81 -25.70 -0.14 -3.27
N LEU A 82 -26.43 -1.25 -3.11
CA LEU A 82 -26.19 -2.25 -2.06
C LEU A 82 -24.80 -2.88 -2.20
N GLY A 83 -24.40 -3.23 -3.43
CA GLY A 83 -23.08 -3.74 -3.73
C GLY A 83 -21.97 -2.79 -3.31
N LEU A 84 -22.06 -1.51 -3.70
CA LEU A 84 -21.11 -0.47 -3.30
C LEU A 84 -21.05 -0.27 -1.79
N ALA A 85 -22.20 -0.26 -1.12
CA ALA A 85 -22.29 -0.12 0.33
C ALA A 85 -21.63 -1.30 1.06
N VAL A 86 -21.85 -2.54 0.61
CA VAL A 86 -21.17 -3.73 1.15
C VAL A 86 -19.67 -3.62 0.90
N MET A 87 -19.25 -3.22 -0.29
CA MET A 87 -17.83 -3.07 -0.63
C MET A 87 -17.14 -2.01 0.24
N ALA A 88 -17.83 -0.95 0.65
CA ALA A 88 -17.29 0.04 1.60
C ALA A 88 -17.04 -0.56 3.00
N CYS A 89 -17.83 -1.56 3.39
CA CYS A 89 -17.81 -2.16 4.73
C CYS A 89 -16.78 -3.28 4.93
N VAL A 90 -16.20 -3.82 3.86
CA VAL A 90 -15.24 -4.93 3.95
C VAL A 90 -13.82 -4.45 4.30
N PRO A 91 -12.99 -5.32 4.91
CA PRO A 91 -11.60 -4.99 5.23
C PRO A 91 -10.72 -4.87 3.97
N THR A 92 -9.47 -4.47 4.20
CA THR A 92 -8.44 -4.35 3.16
C THR A 92 -8.06 -5.67 2.50
N SER A 93 -7.48 -5.57 1.30
CA SER A 93 -6.92 -6.69 0.55
C SER A 93 -5.82 -7.43 1.34
N LEU A 94 -5.58 -8.68 0.93
CA LEU A 94 -4.59 -9.54 1.58
C LEU A 94 -3.17 -9.30 1.03
N SER A 95 -2.87 -9.89 -0.13
CA SER A 95 -1.51 -9.90 -0.66
C SER A 95 -1.20 -8.72 -1.58
N SER A 96 -2.17 -8.25 -2.38
CA SER A 96 -1.93 -7.21 -3.38
C SER A 96 -1.53 -5.87 -2.76
N GLY A 97 -2.21 -5.44 -1.70
CA GLY A 97 -1.88 -4.20 -1.01
C GLY A 97 -0.48 -4.19 -0.41
N VAL A 98 -0.08 -5.30 0.24
CA VAL A 98 1.27 -5.44 0.82
C VAL A 98 2.34 -5.33 -0.26
N THR A 99 2.17 -6.04 -1.38
CA THR A 99 3.10 -5.97 -2.53
C THR A 99 3.21 -4.54 -3.08
N LEU A 100 2.09 -3.83 -3.20
CA LEU A 100 2.08 -2.44 -3.68
C LEU A 100 2.78 -1.48 -2.72
N VAL A 101 2.59 -1.64 -1.41
CA VAL A 101 3.30 -0.84 -0.41
C VAL A 101 4.80 -1.11 -0.45
N ILE A 102 5.21 -2.38 -0.59
CA ILE A 102 6.62 -2.76 -0.74
C ILE A 102 7.21 -2.12 -2.01
N GLY A 103 6.54 -2.28 -3.16
CA GLY A 103 6.99 -1.71 -4.43
C GLY A 103 7.05 -0.18 -4.42
N ALA A 104 6.19 0.46 -3.61
CA ALA A 104 6.21 1.90 -3.41
C ALA A 104 7.31 2.41 -2.46
N TYR A 105 8.20 1.56 -1.94
CA TYR A 105 9.14 1.88 -0.86
C TYR A 105 8.42 2.43 0.40
N GLY A 106 7.30 1.80 0.77
CA GLY A 106 6.52 2.09 1.97
C GLY A 106 6.89 1.19 3.16
N ASN A 107 6.19 1.37 4.28
CA ASN A 107 6.39 0.53 5.47
C ASN A 107 5.71 -0.84 5.29
N SER A 108 6.49 -1.85 4.92
CA SER A 108 6.04 -3.24 4.70
C SER A 108 5.48 -3.89 5.96
N ALA A 109 6.13 -3.70 7.11
CA ALA A 109 5.70 -4.23 8.40
C ALA A 109 4.31 -3.68 8.78
N LEU A 110 4.09 -2.38 8.60
CA LEU A 110 2.81 -1.74 8.86
C LEU A 110 1.72 -2.23 7.89
N ALA A 111 2.05 -2.43 6.61
CA ALA A 111 1.11 -3.00 5.64
C ALA A 111 0.68 -4.42 6.04
N LEU A 112 1.63 -5.27 6.41
CA LEU A 112 1.33 -6.62 6.88
C LEU A 112 0.47 -6.59 8.15
N LEU A 113 0.75 -5.68 9.08
CA LEU A 113 -0.06 -5.51 10.28
C LEU A 113 -1.49 -5.10 9.93
N PHE A 114 -1.70 -4.14 9.03
CA PHE A 114 -3.03 -3.77 8.56
C PHE A 114 -3.75 -4.94 7.91
N THR A 115 -3.05 -5.73 7.09
CA THR A 115 -3.65 -6.93 6.50
C THR A 115 -4.16 -7.87 7.58
N VAL A 116 -3.36 -8.20 8.59
CA VAL A 116 -3.76 -9.15 9.62
C VAL A 116 -4.83 -8.59 10.53
N THR A 117 -4.53 -7.46 11.18
CA THR A 117 -5.41 -6.89 12.22
C THR A 117 -6.69 -6.35 11.60
N GLY A 118 -6.59 -5.68 10.44
CA GLY A 118 -7.74 -5.18 9.71
C GLY A 118 -8.66 -6.28 9.19
N ASN A 119 -8.12 -7.41 8.70
CA ASN A 119 -8.99 -8.52 8.27
C ASN A 119 -9.61 -9.27 9.46
N ILE A 120 -8.87 -9.51 10.54
CA ILE A 120 -9.42 -10.17 11.75
C ILE A 120 -10.53 -9.31 12.36
N LEU A 121 -10.27 -8.02 12.56
CA LEU A 121 -11.28 -7.09 13.07
C LEU A 121 -12.42 -6.94 12.07
N GLY A 122 -12.13 -6.87 10.77
CA GLY A 122 -13.11 -6.81 9.69
C GLY A 122 -14.10 -7.97 9.69
N ILE A 123 -13.67 -9.21 9.97
CA ILE A 123 -14.58 -10.35 10.09
C ILE A 123 -15.65 -10.11 11.16
N ILE A 124 -15.28 -9.41 12.24
CA ILE A 124 -16.17 -9.08 13.36
C ILE A 124 -16.99 -7.83 13.05
N THR A 125 -16.36 -6.78 12.53
CA THR A 125 -16.97 -5.45 12.36
C THR A 125 -17.77 -5.33 11.08
N SER A 126 -17.40 -6.01 9.98
CA SER A 126 -18.07 -5.88 8.69
C SER A 126 -19.54 -6.33 8.72
N PRO A 127 -19.95 -7.44 9.36
CA PRO A 127 -21.36 -7.80 9.51
C PRO A 127 -22.19 -6.71 10.20
N LEU A 128 -21.62 -6.12 11.24
CA LEU A 128 -22.25 -5.06 12.01
C LEU A 128 -22.35 -3.78 11.18
N ALA A 129 -21.26 -3.39 10.52
CA ALA A 129 -21.23 -2.23 9.63
C ALA A 129 -22.26 -2.38 8.49
N VAL A 130 -22.31 -3.55 7.84
CA VAL A 130 -23.27 -3.85 6.79
C VAL A 130 -24.71 -3.78 7.32
N LYS A 131 -24.99 -4.38 8.49
CA LYS A 131 -26.33 -4.30 9.11
C LYS A 131 -26.75 -2.85 9.35
N VAL A 132 -25.86 -2.03 9.91
CA VAL A 132 -26.18 -0.62 10.21
C VAL A 132 -26.35 0.19 8.92
N VAL A 133 -25.46 0.00 7.93
CA VAL A 133 -25.51 0.74 6.67
C VAL A 133 -26.74 0.37 5.84
N LEU A 134 -27.01 -0.93 5.64
CA LEU A 134 -28.15 -1.38 4.83
C LEU A 134 -29.48 -1.18 5.56
N GLY A 135 -29.54 -1.46 6.86
CA GLY A 135 -30.74 -1.26 7.67
C GLY A 135 -31.20 0.20 7.78
N SER A 136 -30.41 1.16 7.30
CA SER A 136 -30.86 2.55 7.17
C SER A 136 -31.92 2.76 6.09
N ARG A 137 -32.03 1.84 5.11
CA ARG A 137 -32.91 2.00 3.94
C ARG A 137 -33.57 0.74 3.42
N THR A 138 -33.16 -0.44 3.88
CA THR A 138 -33.80 -1.70 3.50
C THR A 138 -34.32 -2.42 4.74
N ASP A 139 -35.43 -3.13 4.58
CA ASP A 139 -35.95 -4.06 5.59
C ASP A 139 -35.15 -5.37 5.66
N ALA A 140 -33.99 -5.41 5.00
CA ALA A 140 -33.06 -6.54 4.98
C ALA A 140 -32.59 -6.86 6.40
N HIS A 141 -33.32 -7.76 7.04
CA HIS A 141 -32.92 -8.37 8.30
C HIS A 141 -31.73 -9.29 8.05
N VAL A 142 -30.54 -8.72 8.19
CA VAL A 142 -29.32 -9.50 8.30
C VAL A 142 -29.21 -9.98 9.74
N ASP A 143 -29.35 -11.29 9.96
CA ASP A 143 -28.94 -11.89 11.22
C ASP A 143 -27.41 -11.79 11.33
N SER A 144 -26.95 -10.73 12.00
CA SER A 144 -25.52 -10.50 12.23
C SER A 144 -24.86 -11.63 13.00
N GLY A 145 -25.59 -12.36 13.84
CA GLY A 145 -25.06 -13.47 14.61
C GLY A 145 -24.73 -14.64 13.71
N ASP A 146 -25.68 -15.07 12.89
CA ASP A 146 -25.49 -16.13 11.89
C ASP A 146 -24.42 -15.74 10.86
N LEU A 147 -24.44 -14.50 10.36
CA LEU A 147 -23.41 -13.99 9.44
C LEU A 147 -22.02 -13.99 10.09
N LEU A 148 -21.90 -13.61 11.37
CA LEU A 148 -20.63 -13.63 12.10
C LEU A 148 -20.11 -15.06 12.28
N VAL A 149 -20.97 -16.02 12.67
CA VAL A 149 -20.57 -17.43 12.80
C VAL A 149 -20.09 -17.96 11.46
N LYS A 150 -20.83 -17.68 10.38
CA LYS A 150 -20.47 -18.09 9.02
C LYS A 150 -19.15 -17.49 8.56
N LEU A 151 -18.93 -16.19 8.74
CA LEU A 151 -17.64 -15.57 8.42
C LEU A 151 -16.51 -16.11 9.30
N GLY A 152 -16.77 -16.38 10.58
CA GLY A 152 -15.81 -17.03 11.47
C GLY A 152 -15.38 -18.40 10.93
N VAL A 153 -16.31 -19.21 10.47
CA VAL A 153 -16.01 -20.53 9.89
C VAL A 153 -15.37 -20.43 8.50
N SER A 154 -15.86 -19.55 7.63
CA SER A 154 -15.39 -19.46 6.23
C SER A 154 -14.10 -18.67 6.06
N ILE A 155 -13.76 -17.79 7.00
CA ILE A 155 -12.60 -16.91 6.93
C ILE A 155 -11.65 -17.19 8.08
N LEU A 156 -12.09 -17.00 9.33
CA LEU A 156 -11.19 -17.05 10.48
C LEU A 156 -10.61 -18.46 10.70
N MET A 157 -11.43 -19.51 10.59
CA MET A 157 -10.98 -20.88 10.79
C MET A 157 -9.88 -21.29 9.77
N PRO A 158 -10.04 -21.09 8.44
CA PRO A 158 -8.97 -21.35 7.48
C PRO A 158 -7.68 -20.57 7.75
N VAL A 159 -7.78 -19.29 8.16
CA VAL A 159 -6.59 -18.49 8.52
C VAL A 159 -5.87 -19.11 9.72
N LEU A 160 -6.60 -19.49 10.77
CA LEU A 160 -6.03 -20.09 11.97
C LEU A 160 -5.37 -21.44 11.66
N VAL A 161 -6.02 -22.28 10.85
CA VAL A 161 -5.46 -23.57 10.42
C VAL A 161 -4.21 -23.36 9.56
N GLY A 162 -4.23 -22.40 8.63
CA GLY A 162 -3.07 -22.05 7.82
C GLY A 162 -1.88 -21.56 8.65
N LYS A 163 -2.14 -20.69 9.62
CA LYS A 163 -1.11 -20.20 10.54
C LYS A 163 -0.57 -21.32 11.43
N ALA A 164 -1.44 -22.15 12.01
CA ALA A 164 -1.03 -23.30 12.81
C ALA A 164 -0.19 -24.27 11.97
N THR A 165 -0.57 -24.51 10.72
CA THR A 165 0.20 -25.33 9.78
C THR A 165 1.59 -24.77 9.55
N ARG A 166 1.73 -23.45 9.36
CA ARG A 166 3.04 -22.79 9.23
C ARG A 166 3.88 -22.98 10.49
N GLU A 167 3.33 -22.72 11.67
CA GLU A 167 4.10 -22.71 12.92
C GLU A 167 4.45 -24.11 13.43
N LEU A 168 3.55 -25.09 13.26
CA LEU A 168 3.74 -26.46 13.75
C LEU A 168 4.57 -27.32 12.79
N ILE A 169 4.55 -27.03 11.48
CA ILE A 169 5.23 -27.85 10.47
C ILE A 169 6.46 -27.11 9.94
N LYS A 170 7.62 -27.41 10.54
CA LYS A 170 8.92 -26.80 10.20
C LYS A 170 9.25 -26.83 8.69
N PRO A 171 9.06 -27.95 7.95
CA PRO A 171 9.27 -27.95 6.50
C PRO A 171 8.41 -26.93 5.76
N ILE A 172 7.16 -26.70 6.19
CA ILE A 172 6.30 -25.71 5.55
C ILE A 172 6.84 -24.32 5.84
N ARG A 173 7.08 -23.99 7.11
CA ARG A 173 7.66 -22.70 7.52
C ARG A 173 8.89 -22.30 6.71
N ASP A 174 9.85 -23.21 6.61
CA ASP A 174 11.15 -22.95 5.99
C ASP A 174 11.02 -22.85 4.46
N ASN A 175 10.02 -23.51 3.86
CA ASN A 175 9.78 -23.48 2.42
C ASN A 175 8.72 -22.46 1.96
N VAL A 176 7.92 -21.83 2.85
CA VAL A 176 6.90 -20.85 2.45
C VAL A 176 7.51 -19.73 1.61
N ALA A 177 8.69 -19.24 2.01
CA ALA A 177 9.42 -18.20 1.28
C ALA A 177 9.75 -18.63 -0.16
N LYS A 178 10.13 -19.90 -0.35
CA LYS A 178 10.44 -20.50 -1.66
C LYS A 178 9.21 -20.63 -2.56
N TYR A 179 8.06 -20.96 -1.97
CA TYR A 179 6.80 -21.16 -2.71
C TYR A 179 5.88 -19.93 -2.74
N LYS A 180 6.37 -18.73 -2.37
CA LYS A 180 5.57 -17.49 -2.38
C LYS A 180 4.88 -17.23 -3.73
N VAL A 181 5.60 -17.41 -4.84
CA VAL A 181 5.04 -17.16 -6.18
C VAL A 181 3.93 -18.16 -6.55
N PRO A 182 4.14 -19.49 -6.46
CA PRO A 182 3.05 -20.46 -6.65
C PRO A 182 1.84 -20.23 -5.74
N LEU A 183 2.05 -19.93 -4.46
CA LEU A 183 0.96 -19.64 -3.52
C LEU A 183 0.17 -18.40 -3.93
N TYR A 184 0.85 -17.35 -4.37
CA TYR A 184 0.21 -16.15 -4.92
C TYR A 184 -0.61 -16.44 -6.18
N LEU A 185 -0.07 -17.26 -7.11
CA LEU A 185 -0.79 -17.66 -8.32
C LEU A 185 -2.05 -18.47 -8.00
N ILE A 186 -1.96 -19.43 -7.06
CA ILE A 186 -3.11 -20.20 -6.60
C ILE A 186 -4.15 -19.26 -5.97
N ASN A 187 -3.72 -18.33 -5.12
CA ASN A 187 -4.63 -17.35 -4.50
C ASN A 187 -5.38 -16.53 -5.57
N ASN A 188 -4.67 -15.99 -6.56
CA ASN A 188 -5.28 -15.24 -7.66
C ASN A 188 -6.20 -16.09 -8.54
N LEU A 189 -5.86 -17.36 -8.78
CA LEU A 189 -6.74 -18.31 -9.47
C LEU A 189 -8.06 -18.48 -8.71
N GLN A 190 -8.01 -18.63 -7.39
CA GLN A 190 -9.22 -18.78 -6.57
C GLN A 190 -10.10 -17.52 -6.61
N ILE A 191 -9.50 -16.33 -6.52
CA ILE A 191 -10.23 -15.06 -6.67
C ILE A 191 -10.88 -14.97 -8.05
N THR A 192 -10.13 -15.31 -9.10
CA THR A 192 -10.63 -15.30 -10.49
C THR A 192 -11.79 -16.28 -10.66
N MET A 193 -11.72 -17.47 -10.06
CA MET A 193 -12.79 -18.45 -10.04
C MET A 193 -14.05 -17.91 -9.34
N ILE A 194 -13.92 -17.16 -8.24
CA ILE A 194 -15.06 -16.53 -7.55
C ILE A 194 -15.69 -15.47 -8.45
N VAL A 195 -14.88 -14.60 -9.07
CA VAL A 195 -15.36 -13.58 -10.01
C VAL A 195 -16.12 -14.21 -11.17
N TRP A 196 -15.56 -15.27 -11.77
CA TRP A 196 -16.20 -16.00 -12.87
C TRP A 196 -17.52 -16.66 -12.47
N GLN A 197 -17.58 -17.31 -11.31
CA GLN A 197 -18.81 -17.89 -10.77
C GLN A 197 -19.92 -16.83 -10.63
N LYS A 198 -19.57 -15.68 -10.04
CA LYS A 198 -20.53 -14.61 -9.76
C LYS A 198 -21.01 -13.92 -11.05
N LEU A 199 -20.10 -13.57 -11.96
CA LEU A 199 -20.46 -13.01 -13.27
C LEU A 199 -21.32 -13.97 -14.08
N SER A 200 -20.99 -15.27 -14.08
CA SER A 200 -21.79 -16.28 -14.76
C SER A 200 -23.21 -16.36 -14.19
N SER A 201 -23.35 -16.31 -12.85
CA SER A 201 -24.67 -16.31 -12.19
C SER A 201 -25.48 -15.02 -12.41
N ALA A 202 -24.81 -13.89 -12.65
CA ALA A 202 -25.45 -12.60 -12.87
C ALA A 202 -25.80 -12.35 -14.34
N ARG A 203 -25.24 -13.13 -15.28
CA ARG A 203 -25.27 -12.85 -16.72
C ARG A 203 -26.68 -12.61 -17.26
N SER A 204 -27.62 -13.52 -17.01
CA SER A 204 -28.97 -13.44 -17.58
C SER A 204 -29.65 -12.13 -17.20
N VAL A 205 -29.56 -11.76 -15.93
CA VAL A 205 -30.15 -10.53 -15.39
C VAL A 205 -29.35 -9.29 -15.78
N LEU A 206 -28.04 -9.41 -15.94
CA LEU A 206 -27.17 -8.31 -16.36
C LEU A 206 -27.44 -7.88 -17.80
N VAL A 207 -27.67 -8.83 -18.71
CA VAL A 207 -27.96 -8.52 -20.13
C VAL A 207 -29.31 -7.83 -20.29
N GLU A 208 -30.21 -7.97 -19.31
CA GLU A 208 -31.49 -7.28 -19.27
C GLU A 208 -31.38 -5.84 -18.75
N GLN A 209 -30.25 -5.46 -18.13
CA GLN A 209 -30.07 -4.10 -17.61
C GLN A 209 -29.64 -3.13 -18.71
N ASP A 210 -30.03 -1.86 -18.54
CA ASP A 210 -29.55 -0.79 -19.41
C ASP A 210 -28.02 -0.65 -19.30
N LEU A 211 -27.35 -0.51 -20.44
CA LEU A 211 -25.89 -0.39 -20.48
C LEU A 211 -25.43 0.87 -19.73
N GLY A 212 -26.19 1.96 -19.80
CA GLY A 212 -25.90 3.21 -19.11
C GLY A 212 -25.90 3.03 -17.59
N ASP A 213 -26.87 2.29 -17.05
CA ASP A 213 -26.97 2.01 -15.62
C ASP A 213 -25.79 1.16 -15.11
N VAL A 214 -25.39 0.12 -15.88
CA VAL A 214 -24.24 -0.72 -15.55
C VAL A 214 -22.93 0.08 -15.60
N LEU A 215 -22.75 0.93 -16.62
CA LEU A 215 -21.57 1.80 -16.73
C LEU A 215 -21.53 2.84 -15.62
N LEU A 216 -22.67 3.41 -15.23
CA LEU A 216 -22.76 4.35 -14.13
C LEU A 216 -22.39 3.69 -12.79
N ALA A 217 -22.85 2.47 -12.55
CA ALA A 217 -22.46 1.70 -11.37
C ALA A 217 -20.95 1.39 -11.35
N GLY A 218 -20.38 1.03 -12.51
CA GLY A 218 -18.94 0.83 -12.66
C GLY A 218 -18.13 2.12 -12.42
N LEU A 219 -18.59 3.25 -12.94
CA LEU A 219 -17.98 4.56 -12.70
C LEU A 219 -18.05 4.94 -11.22
N ALA A 220 -19.19 4.72 -10.57
CA ALA A 220 -19.35 4.98 -9.15
C ALA A 220 -18.43 4.11 -8.28
N ALA A 221 -18.19 2.86 -8.67
CA ALA A 221 -17.18 2.01 -8.03
C ALA A 221 -15.77 2.60 -8.12
N ILE A 222 -15.38 3.11 -9.29
CA ILE A 222 -14.10 3.78 -9.50
C ILE A 222 -14.00 5.05 -8.66
N VAL A 223 -15.03 5.89 -8.68
CA VAL A 223 -15.11 7.13 -7.90
C VAL A 223 -15.03 6.83 -6.41
N LEU A 224 -15.69 5.79 -5.92
CA LEU A 224 -15.65 5.38 -4.52
C LEU A 224 -14.22 5.04 -4.08
N HIS A 225 -13.44 4.34 -4.91
CA HIS A 225 -12.03 4.07 -4.62
C HIS A 225 -11.20 5.36 -4.56
N PHE A 226 -11.42 6.29 -5.50
CA PHE A 226 -10.77 7.60 -5.46
C PHE A 226 -11.15 8.41 -4.22
N VAL A 227 -12.40 8.32 -3.75
CA VAL A 227 -12.83 8.96 -2.50
C VAL A 227 -12.08 8.37 -1.30
N PHE A 228 -11.88 7.05 -1.25
CA PHE A 228 -11.07 6.43 -0.19
C PHE A 228 -9.61 6.85 -0.26
N LEU A 229 -9.01 6.85 -1.45
CA LEU A 229 -7.64 7.33 -1.67
C LEU A 229 -7.50 8.78 -1.24
N PHE A 230 -8.37 9.67 -1.71
CA PHE A 230 -8.36 11.08 -1.38
C PHE A 230 -8.49 11.31 0.12
N THR A 231 -9.44 10.62 0.76
CA THR A 231 -9.65 10.72 2.21
C THR A 231 -8.42 10.27 2.99
N ASN A 232 -7.85 9.11 2.65
CA ASN A 232 -6.64 8.62 3.32
C ASN A 232 -5.42 9.50 3.03
N ILE A 233 -5.26 10.04 1.82
CA ILE A 233 -4.20 10.99 1.47
C ILE A 233 -4.34 12.25 2.32
N LEU A 234 -5.53 12.86 2.34
CA LEU A 234 -5.79 14.11 3.05
C LEU A 234 -5.56 13.96 4.55
N LEU A 235 -6.16 12.93 5.16
CA LEU A 235 -6.05 12.71 6.60
C LEU A 235 -4.63 12.33 7.02
N SER A 236 -3.94 11.52 6.21
CA SER A 236 -2.56 11.14 6.53
C SER A 236 -1.57 12.30 6.40
N TRP A 237 -1.85 13.25 5.49
CA TRP A 237 -1.13 14.53 5.41
C TRP A 237 -1.43 15.44 6.59
N LEU A 238 -2.72 15.59 6.94
CA LEU A 238 -3.16 16.46 8.04
C LEU A 238 -2.59 16.01 9.39
N LEU A 239 -2.53 14.70 9.61
CA LEU A 239 -1.95 14.08 10.82
C LEU A 239 -0.42 13.97 10.77
N ARG A 240 0.22 14.41 9.67
CA ARG A 240 1.67 14.48 9.50
C ARG A 240 2.40 13.15 9.71
N PHE A 241 1.83 12.04 9.23
CA PHE A 241 2.52 10.75 9.31
C PHE A 241 3.81 10.74 8.46
N PRO A 242 4.88 10.05 8.89
CA PRO A 242 6.08 9.81 8.10
C PRO A 242 5.77 9.21 6.71
N GLU A 243 6.60 9.51 5.71
CA GLU A 243 6.33 9.12 4.30
C GLU A 243 6.11 7.61 4.12
N LYS A 244 6.93 6.76 4.75
CA LYS A 244 6.80 5.29 4.67
C LYS A 244 5.47 4.80 5.26
N GLU A 245 5.05 5.34 6.40
CA GLU A 245 3.77 4.99 7.06
C GLU A 245 2.58 5.53 6.28
N ARG A 246 2.70 6.75 5.74
CA ARG A 246 1.69 7.39 4.92
C ARG A 246 1.31 6.55 3.70
N LYS A 247 2.30 6.03 2.97
CA LYS A 247 2.05 5.14 1.81
C LYS A 247 1.29 3.88 2.22
N ALA A 248 1.67 3.27 3.35
CA ALA A 248 0.98 2.09 3.87
C ALA A 248 -0.48 2.40 4.23
N ILE A 249 -0.73 3.52 4.91
CA ILE A 249 -2.09 3.99 5.22
C ILE A 249 -2.90 4.26 3.95
N ILE A 250 -2.33 4.95 2.96
CA ILE A 250 -3.05 5.33 1.73
C ILE A 250 -3.48 4.08 0.97
N VAL A 251 -2.57 3.14 0.73
CA VAL A 251 -2.88 1.93 -0.04
C VAL A 251 -3.77 0.99 0.76
N MET A 252 -3.34 0.59 1.97
CA MET A 252 -4.08 -0.40 2.76
C MET A 252 -5.38 0.15 3.34
N GLY A 253 -5.47 1.45 3.59
CA GLY A 253 -6.69 2.09 4.08
C GLY A 253 -7.74 2.28 3.00
N SER A 254 -7.36 2.26 1.72
CA SER A 254 -8.28 2.50 0.59
C SER A 254 -8.70 1.22 -0.13
N GLN A 255 -7.89 0.17 -0.05
CA GLN A 255 -8.22 -1.11 -0.66
C GLN A 255 -9.33 -1.86 0.06
N LYS A 256 -10.03 -2.71 -0.70
CA LYS A 256 -11.13 -3.54 -0.24
C LYS A 256 -10.99 -4.98 -0.74
N ASN A 257 -11.46 -5.92 0.07
CA ASN A 257 -11.31 -7.35 -0.13
C ASN A 257 -12.55 -7.97 -0.80
N LEU A 258 -12.49 -8.14 -2.13
CA LEU A 258 -13.58 -8.69 -2.92
C LEU A 258 -14.06 -10.08 -2.47
N PRO A 259 -13.18 -11.07 -2.19
CA PRO A 259 -13.60 -12.33 -1.59
C PRO A 259 -14.51 -12.15 -0.37
N THR A 260 -14.14 -11.28 0.57
CA THR A 260 -14.96 -11.01 1.77
C THR A 260 -16.31 -10.39 1.40
N ALA A 261 -16.35 -9.44 0.46
CA ALA A 261 -17.60 -8.87 -0.03
C ALA A 261 -18.50 -9.94 -0.66
N ALA A 262 -17.93 -10.82 -1.47
CA ALA A 262 -18.66 -11.91 -2.13
C ALA A 262 -19.27 -12.90 -1.14
N VAL A 263 -18.64 -13.14 0.03
CA VAL A 263 -19.21 -13.96 1.11
C VAL A 263 -20.43 -13.29 1.68
N ILE A 264 -20.26 -12.04 2.12
CA ILE A 264 -21.33 -11.28 2.75
C ILE A 264 -22.53 -11.21 1.79
N ILE A 265 -22.27 -10.89 0.52
CA ILE A 265 -23.30 -10.85 -0.52
C ILE A 265 -24.02 -12.20 -0.66
N SER A 266 -23.28 -13.32 -0.60
CA SER A 266 -23.86 -14.65 -0.79
C SER A 266 -24.81 -15.10 0.32
N TYR A 267 -24.79 -14.42 1.47
CA TYR A 267 -25.61 -14.74 2.63
C TYR A 267 -26.84 -13.85 2.80
N PHE A 268 -27.01 -12.82 1.97
CA PHE A 268 -28.29 -12.12 1.95
C PHE A 268 -29.38 -12.99 1.35
N ASP A 269 -30.59 -12.81 1.89
CA ASP A 269 -31.79 -13.37 1.29
C ASP A 269 -32.16 -12.58 0.03
N ALA A 270 -32.13 -13.26 -1.12
CA ALA A 270 -32.50 -12.70 -2.41
C ALA A 270 -33.94 -12.16 -2.43
N ALA A 271 -34.82 -12.68 -1.56
CA ALA A 271 -36.18 -12.14 -1.42
C ALA A 271 -36.20 -10.70 -0.86
N THR A 272 -35.17 -10.30 -0.12
CA THR A 272 -35.12 -8.97 0.53
C THR A 272 -34.21 -7.97 -0.19
N VAL A 273 -33.12 -8.45 -0.80
CA VAL A 273 -32.14 -7.56 -1.47
C VAL A 273 -32.15 -7.65 -2.99
N GLY A 274 -33.02 -8.48 -3.58
CA GLY A 274 -33.09 -8.68 -5.02
C GLY A 274 -31.97 -9.58 -5.55
N ASN A 275 -31.42 -9.25 -6.71
CA ASN A 275 -30.45 -10.11 -7.37
C ASN A 275 -29.02 -9.96 -6.80
N LEU A 276 -28.55 -10.98 -6.08
CA LEU A 276 -27.19 -11.03 -5.50
C LEU A 276 -26.06 -10.91 -6.55
N GLY A 277 -26.32 -11.36 -7.78
CA GLY A 277 -25.40 -11.22 -8.91
C GLY A 277 -25.17 -9.76 -9.27
N LEU A 278 -26.24 -8.97 -9.37
CA LEU A 278 -26.18 -7.53 -9.65
C LEU A 278 -25.40 -6.76 -8.58
N MET A 279 -25.59 -7.09 -7.29
CA MET A 279 -24.81 -6.50 -6.19
C MET A 279 -23.30 -6.74 -6.35
N THR A 280 -22.91 -7.87 -6.93
CA THR A 280 -21.49 -8.25 -7.04
C THR A 280 -20.77 -7.47 -8.15
N ILE A 281 -21.50 -6.96 -9.15
CA ILE A 281 -20.91 -6.29 -10.33
C ILE A 281 -20.08 -5.06 -9.96
N PRO A 282 -20.61 -4.04 -9.26
CA PRO A 282 -19.80 -2.88 -8.86
C PRO A 282 -18.65 -3.27 -7.92
N CYS A 283 -18.79 -4.33 -7.11
CA CYS A 283 -17.70 -4.85 -6.28
C CYS A 283 -16.53 -5.38 -7.11
N ILE A 284 -16.81 -6.11 -8.20
CA ILE A 284 -15.80 -6.63 -9.11
C ILE A 284 -15.11 -5.47 -9.83
N VAL A 285 -15.87 -4.50 -10.35
CA VAL A 285 -15.29 -3.32 -11.02
C VAL A 285 -14.41 -2.54 -10.04
N PHE A 286 -14.89 -2.29 -8.81
CA PHE A 286 -14.10 -1.67 -7.75
C PHE A 286 -12.78 -2.41 -7.56
N TYR A 287 -12.83 -3.74 -7.38
CA TYR A 287 -11.67 -4.56 -7.08
C TYR A 287 -10.63 -4.58 -8.20
N ILE A 288 -11.06 -4.65 -9.46
CA ILE A 288 -10.14 -4.62 -10.60
C ILE A 288 -9.51 -3.24 -10.71
N MET A 289 -10.33 -2.18 -10.63
CA MET A 289 -9.87 -0.81 -10.82
C MET A 289 -8.98 -0.32 -9.69
N GLN A 290 -9.24 -0.70 -8.42
CA GLN A 290 -8.34 -0.38 -7.31
C GLN A 290 -6.92 -0.91 -7.57
N LEU A 291 -6.77 -2.12 -8.14
CA LEU A 291 -5.46 -2.71 -8.37
C LEU A 291 -4.67 -1.92 -9.42
N PHE A 292 -5.34 -1.50 -10.51
CA PHE A 292 -4.71 -0.68 -11.54
C PHE A 292 -4.35 0.72 -11.01
N ILE A 293 -5.26 1.37 -10.30
CA ILE A 293 -5.06 2.72 -9.76
C ILE A 293 -3.92 2.70 -8.74
N ASP A 294 -3.93 1.75 -7.81
CA ASP A 294 -2.93 1.67 -6.75
C ASP A 294 -1.56 1.24 -7.29
N ALA A 295 -1.51 0.37 -8.31
CA ALA A 295 -0.28 0.05 -9.03
C ALA A 295 0.33 1.27 -9.72
N PHE A 296 -0.50 2.10 -10.35
CA PHE A 296 -0.04 3.34 -10.97
C PHE A 296 0.52 4.31 -9.93
N ILE A 297 -0.17 4.50 -8.80
CA ILE A 297 0.30 5.35 -7.69
C ILE A 297 1.61 4.80 -7.09
N ALA A 298 1.67 3.50 -6.83
CA ALA A 298 2.87 2.85 -6.27
C ALA A 298 4.08 2.98 -7.20
N SER A 299 3.88 2.80 -8.51
CA SER A 299 4.93 2.99 -9.53
C SER A 299 5.40 4.44 -9.58
N GLY A 300 4.48 5.41 -9.50
CA GLY A 300 4.83 6.83 -9.41
C GLY A 300 5.68 7.16 -8.18
N TRP A 301 5.39 6.55 -7.03
CA TRP A 301 6.24 6.67 -5.84
C TRP A 301 7.59 5.98 -6.02
N ALA A 302 7.63 4.78 -6.60
CA ALA A 302 8.87 4.03 -6.84
C ALA A 302 9.86 4.81 -7.73
N GLY A 303 9.37 5.39 -8.83
CA GLY A 303 10.19 6.15 -9.77
C GLY A 303 10.87 7.38 -9.15
N LYS A 304 10.30 7.95 -8.06
CA LYS A 304 10.96 9.02 -7.29
C LYS A 304 12.22 8.50 -6.59
N TYR A 305 12.17 7.32 -5.96
CA TYR A 305 13.31 6.73 -5.25
C TYR A 305 14.38 6.24 -6.20
N GLU A 306 13.98 5.62 -7.32
CA GLU A 306 14.92 5.16 -8.34
C GLU A 306 15.70 6.33 -8.94
N ARG A 307 15.05 7.45 -9.23
CA ARG A 307 15.73 8.68 -9.68
C ARG A 307 16.72 9.22 -8.64
N LEU A 308 16.34 9.22 -7.37
CA LEU A 308 17.24 9.66 -6.29
C LEU A 308 18.46 8.75 -6.17
N ALA A 309 18.27 7.43 -6.26
CA ALA A 309 19.36 6.46 -6.24
C ALA A 309 20.33 6.66 -7.42
N LEU A 310 19.80 6.93 -8.61
CA LEU A 310 20.63 7.24 -9.79
C LEU A 310 21.42 8.54 -9.61
N VAL A 311 20.80 9.60 -9.10
CA VAL A 311 21.49 10.88 -8.82
C VAL A 311 22.61 10.68 -7.79
N GLN A 312 22.34 9.92 -6.73
CA GLN A 312 23.33 9.60 -5.71
C GLN A 312 24.50 8.79 -6.29
N ALA A 313 24.22 7.81 -7.14
CA ALA A 313 25.25 7.02 -7.81
C ALA A 313 26.15 7.89 -8.69
N SER A 314 25.56 8.78 -9.50
CA SER A 314 26.33 9.74 -10.33
C SER A 314 27.15 10.72 -9.49
N TYR A 315 26.62 11.19 -8.35
CA TYR A 315 27.37 12.05 -7.44
C TYR A 315 28.57 11.32 -6.80
N ASN A 316 28.37 10.09 -6.35
CA ASN A 316 29.43 9.26 -5.77
C ASN A 316 30.53 8.95 -6.81
N GLU A 317 30.15 8.72 -8.07
CA GLU A 317 31.10 8.52 -9.17
C GLU A 317 31.94 9.79 -9.43
N GLN A 318 31.31 10.96 -9.42
CA GLN A 318 32.02 12.24 -9.56
C GLN A 318 32.98 12.50 -8.40
N LEU A 319 32.58 12.20 -7.15
CA LEU A 319 33.47 12.30 -6.00
C LEU A 319 34.70 11.40 -6.15
N LYS A 320 34.48 10.15 -6.57
CA LYS A 320 35.57 9.21 -6.81
C LYS A 320 36.54 9.71 -7.90
N GLN A 321 36.02 10.25 -9.00
CA GLN A 321 36.85 10.86 -10.05
C GLN A 321 37.63 12.06 -9.52
N LEU A 322 37.06 12.88 -8.64
CA LEU A 322 37.76 14.02 -8.02
C LEU A 322 38.87 13.55 -7.08
N GLU A 323 38.65 12.50 -6.30
CA GLU A 323 39.68 11.89 -5.43
C GLU A 323 40.81 11.27 -6.25
N GLU A 324 40.48 10.53 -7.32
CA GLU A 324 41.46 9.96 -8.26
C GLU A 324 42.26 11.07 -8.97
N ASN A 325 41.60 12.15 -9.39
CA ASN A 325 42.26 13.31 -9.98
C ASN A 325 43.11 14.07 -8.95
N ALA A 326 42.67 14.21 -7.71
CA ALA A 326 43.45 14.86 -6.65
C ALA A 326 44.67 14.02 -6.22
N SER A 327 44.57 12.70 -6.27
CA SER A 327 45.70 11.80 -5.96
C SER A 327 46.69 11.66 -7.12
N SER A 328 46.23 11.73 -8.37
CA SER A 328 47.08 11.71 -9.58
C SER A 328 47.68 13.08 -9.91
N THR A 329 46.99 14.16 -9.55
CA THR A 329 47.58 15.50 -9.56
C THR A 329 48.48 15.58 -8.33
N ASP A 330 49.75 15.22 -8.53
CA ASP A 330 50.86 15.37 -7.62
C ASP A 330 51.01 16.85 -7.14
N LEU A 331 50.08 17.33 -6.33
CA LEU A 331 50.11 18.64 -5.71
C LEU A 331 51.24 18.66 -4.68
N ALA A 332 51.48 17.53 -4.00
CA ALA A 332 52.56 17.38 -3.05
C ALA A 332 53.94 17.45 -3.72
N GLY A 333 54.16 16.72 -4.81
CA GLY A 333 55.44 16.69 -5.53
C GLY A 333 55.64 17.88 -6.46
N LYS A 334 54.60 18.50 -7.04
CA LYS A 334 54.72 19.77 -7.76
C LYS A 334 54.94 20.97 -6.83
N VAL A 335 54.39 20.98 -5.62
CA VAL A 335 54.72 22.00 -4.60
C VAL A 335 56.13 21.76 -4.05
N ALA A 336 56.53 20.53 -3.78
CA ALA A 336 57.90 20.21 -3.36
C ALA A 336 58.94 20.53 -4.44
N ALA A 337 58.66 20.27 -5.73
CA ALA A 337 59.53 20.60 -6.85
C ALA A 337 59.57 22.11 -7.16
N LYS A 338 58.49 22.86 -6.87
CA LYS A 338 58.45 24.32 -7.04
C LYS A 338 59.06 25.08 -5.86
N VAL A 339 59.11 24.47 -4.68
CA VAL A 339 59.87 24.95 -3.52
C VAL A 339 61.38 24.69 -3.67
N SER A 340 61.79 23.65 -4.40
CA SER A 340 63.21 23.35 -4.63
C SER A 340 63.87 24.09 -5.80
N THR A 341 63.11 24.72 -6.71
CA THR A 341 63.64 25.35 -7.94
C THR A 341 63.38 26.85 -8.09
N GLY A 342 62.70 27.50 -7.13
CA GLY A 342 62.38 28.94 -7.20
C GLY A 342 62.98 29.74 -6.05
N GLY A 343 64.20 30.26 -6.23
CA GLY A 343 64.70 31.34 -5.39
C GLY A 343 63.86 32.61 -5.59
N ALA A 344 63.52 33.26 -4.46
CA ALA A 344 63.04 34.64 -4.36
C ALA A 344 61.83 35.05 -5.24
N ALA A 345 60.62 34.76 -4.78
CA ALA A 345 59.45 35.63 -4.98
C ALA A 345 58.39 35.33 -3.91
N GLY A 346 58.60 35.87 -2.71
CA GLY A 346 57.60 35.84 -1.66
C GLY A 346 56.37 36.68 -2.02
N ASN A 347 55.21 36.18 -1.58
CA ASN A 347 54.05 36.97 -1.15
C ASN A 347 52.83 37.18 -2.09
N THR A 348 52.67 36.46 -3.21
CA THR A 348 51.44 36.62 -4.05
C THR A 348 50.62 35.35 -4.33
N ALA A 349 51.11 34.14 -4.03
CA ALA A 349 50.40 32.90 -4.37
C ALA A 349 49.43 32.38 -3.27
N SER A 350 49.65 32.74 -2.00
CA SER A 350 48.85 32.21 -0.88
C SER A 350 47.42 32.79 -0.81
N LYS A 351 47.19 34.02 -1.29
CA LYS A 351 45.85 34.64 -1.26
C LYS A 351 44.92 34.23 -2.41
N ALA A 352 45.44 33.64 -3.48
CA ALA A 352 44.64 33.26 -4.66
C ALA A 352 44.05 31.85 -4.56
N SER A 353 44.71 30.92 -3.85
CA SER A 353 44.20 29.54 -3.68
C SER A 353 43.15 29.42 -2.57
N GLU A 354 43.29 30.16 -1.47
CA GLU A 354 42.31 30.15 -0.38
C GLU A 354 40.97 30.77 -0.84
N GLY A 355 41.01 31.88 -1.57
CA GLY A 355 39.80 32.54 -2.07
C GLY A 355 39.06 31.79 -3.19
N GLY A 356 39.74 30.87 -3.90
CA GLY A 356 39.12 30.03 -4.92
C GLY A 356 38.39 28.81 -4.34
N VAL A 357 39.02 28.15 -3.35
CA VAL A 357 38.44 26.99 -2.66
C VAL A 357 37.28 27.40 -1.77
N GLU A 358 37.37 28.54 -1.07
CA GLU A 358 36.23 29.07 -0.29
C GLU A 358 35.05 29.48 -1.17
N ARG A 359 35.29 30.07 -2.36
CA ARG A 359 34.20 30.46 -3.28
C ARG A 359 33.50 29.26 -3.92
N ILE A 360 34.25 28.19 -4.18
CA ILE A 360 33.72 26.94 -4.71
C ILE A 360 32.93 26.21 -3.60
N ALA A 361 33.49 26.10 -2.39
CA ALA A 361 32.80 25.53 -1.23
C ALA A 361 31.52 26.31 -0.88
N ALA A 362 31.53 27.65 -0.92
CA ALA A 362 30.36 28.48 -0.70
C ALA A 362 29.27 28.25 -1.78
N GLY A 363 29.67 28.08 -3.05
CA GLY A 363 28.75 27.73 -4.14
C GLY A 363 28.09 26.36 -3.97
N TYR A 364 28.84 25.37 -3.48
CA TYR A 364 28.34 24.01 -3.24
C TYR A 364 27.43 23.90 -2.01
N VAL A 365 27.77 24.61 -0.92
CA VAL A 365 26.91 24.71 0.26
C VAL A 365 25.60 25.41 -0.08
N GLN A 366 25.64 26.44 -0.94
CA GLN A 366 24.45 27.16 -1.38
C GLN A 366 23.57 26.33 -2.34
N ALA A 367 24.15 25.43 -3.12
CA ALA A 367 23.42 24.43 -3.92
C ALA A 367 22.81 23.31 -3.06
N ALA A 368 23.51 22.87 -2.01
CA ALA A 368 23.00 21.90 -1.04
C ALA A 368 21.82 22.46 -0.23
N PHE A 369 21.91 23.72 0.23
CA PHE A 369 20.78 24.39 0.89
C PHE A 369 19.63 24.72 -0.05
N ALA A 370 19.88 24.97 -1.34
CA ALA A 370 18.82 25.12 -2.35
C ALA A 370 18.08 23.80 -2.62
N SER A 371 18.80 22.67 -2.59
CA SER A 371 18.23 21.32 -2.64
C SER A 371 17.39 21.02 -1.39
N GLU A 372 17.87 21.39 -0.20
CA GLU A 372 17.15 21.19 1.06
C GLU A 372 15.90 22.09 1.19
N ALA A 373 15.95 23.32 0.66
CA ALA A 373 14.79 24.20 0.57
C ALA A 373 13.72 23.71 -0.42
N ALA A 374 14.13 23.02 -1.50
CA ALA A 374 13.23 22.35 -2.44
C ALA A 374 12.55 21.11 -1.82
N VAL A 375 13.20 20.46 -0.84
CA VAL A 375 12.67 19.32 -0.08
C VAL A 375 11.63 19.75 0.98
N ASN A 376 11.74 20.96 1.55
CA ASN A 376 10.89 21.43 2.66
C ASN A 376 9.84 22.50 2.34
N GLY A 377 9.61 22.85 1.07
CA GLY A 377 8.47 23.67 0.62
C GLY A 377 8.34 25.06 1.25
N SER A 378 9.41 25.62 1.81
CA SER A 378 9.39 26.91 2.53
C SER A 378 10.05 28.01 1.68
N ARG A 379 9.31 29.09 1.40
CA ARG A 379 9.76 30.21 0.56
C ARG A 379 11.11 30.81 1.04
N PRO A 380 12.04 31.16 0.11
CA PRO A 380 13.37 31.62 0.46
C PRO A 380 13.35 33.12 0.76
N ALA A 381 13.23 33.53 2.03
CA ALA A 381 13.38 34.95 2.38
C ALA A 381 13.87 35.30 3.80
N ARG A 382 14.07 34.35 4.72
CA ARG A 382 14.35 34.71 6.13
C ARG A 382 15.60 34.10 6.78
N THR A 383 16.20 33.07 6.19
CA THR A 383 17.39 32.40 6.74
C THR A 383 18.72 33.04 6.33
N ALA A 384 18.75 33.84 5.25
CA ALA A 384 19.97 34.49 4.77
C ALA A 384 20.51 35.63 5.67
N ARG A 385 19.75 36.09 6.68
CA ARG A 385 20.19 37.18 7.58
C ARG A 385 20.76 36.74 8.93
N LEU A 386 20.72 35.44 9.26
CA LEU A 386 21.16 34.96 10.58
C LEU A 386 22.54 34.26 10.58
N SER A 387 23.05 33.79 9.44
CA SER A 387 24.37 33.13 9.39
C SER A 387 25.55 34.11 9.25
N ALA A 388 25.30 35.40 9.00
CA ALA A 388 26.35 36.41 8.98
C ALA A 388 26.83 36.85 10.38
N ALA A 389 26.27 36.28 11.47
CA ALA A 389 26.48 36.76 12.83
C ALA A 389 27.08 35.75 13.82
N ARG A 390 27.51 34.56 13.40
CA ARG A 390 28.19 33.60 14.30
C ARG A 390 29.39 32.96 13.61
N GLY A 391 30.51 33.68 13.67
CA GLY A 391 31.82 33.05 13.65
C GLY A 391 32.09 32.41 15.03
N SER A 392 32.91 31.35 15.00
CA SER A 392 33.52 30.59 16.11
C SER A 392 32.88 29.23 16.46
N THR A 393 33.69 28.20 16.17
CA THR A 393 33.95 26.99 16.98
C THR A 393 32.80 26.01 17.26
N ASP A 394 32.80 24.84 16.62
CA ASP A 394 33.32 23.59 17.22
C ASP A 394 33.24 22.43 16.21
N SER A 395 34.31 21.64 16.12
CA SER A 395 34.52 20.61 15.10
C SER A 395 34.04 19.19 15.46
N ASP A 396 33.29 19.02 16.56
CA ASP A 396 32.90 17.69 17.05
C ASP A 396 31.44 17.28 16.76
N ASP A 397 30.56 18.19 16.33
CA ASP A 397 29.13 17.90 16.17
C ASP A 397 28.74 17.35 14.78
N MET A 398 29.65 17.40 13.79
CA MET A 398 29.40 16.92 12.42
C MET A 398 29.60 15.40 12.23
N GLY A 399 30.25 14.72 13.18
CA GLY A 399 30.54 13.27 13.08
C GLY A 399 29.36 12.35 13.47
N GLN A 400 28.34 12.87 14.16
CA GLN A 400 27.22 12.05 14.66
C GLN A 400 26.02 12.01 13.73
N LEU A 401 25.82 13.01 12.85
CA LEU A 401 24.68 13.05 11.93
C LEU A 401 24.90 12.22 10.65
N GLN A 402 26.16 11.97 10.28
CA GLN A 402 26.50 11.25 9.04
C GLN A 402 26.39 9.71 9.18
N ASN A 403 26.39 9.17 10.42
CA ASN A 403 26.41 7.73 10.68
C ASN A 403 25.02 7.09 10.85
N VAL A 404 23.93 7.86 10.89
CA VAL A 404 22.58 7.32 11.16
C VAL A 404 21.81 6.96 9.87
N GLU A 405 22.22 7.45 8.69
CA GLU A 405 21.53 7.15 7.42
C GLU A 405 22.19 6.05 6.56
N LEU A 406 23.44 5.68 6.85
CA LEU A 406 24.23 4.76 6.00
C LEU A 406 23.99 3.28 6.27
N SER A 407 23.39 2.87 7.40
CA SER A 407 23.17 1.44 7.70
C SER A 407 21.91 0.84 7.06
N ASP A 408 20.97 1.67 6.60
CA ASP A 408 19.62 1.21 6.21
C ASP A 408 19.44 1.01 4.69
N VAL A 409 20.47 1.32 3.88
CA VAL A 409 20.37 1.28 2.41
C VAL A 409 21.06 0.04 1.80
N ASN A 410 22.01 -0.58 2.50
CA ASN A 410 22.88 -1.59 1.91
C ASN A 410 22.41 -3.08 1.91
N PRO A 411 21.41 -3.57 2.69
CA PRO A 411 21.04 -4.99 2.62
C PRO A 411 20.05 -5.36 1.50
N LEU A 412 19.46 -4.39 0.79
CA LEU A 412 18.36 -4.64 -0.16
C LEU A 412 18.80 -4.87 -1.61
N LEU A 413 20.06 -4.61 -1.95
CA LEU A 413 20.59 -4.79 -3.30
C LEU A 413 21.29 -6.15 -3.52
N GLU A 414 21.61 -6.89 -2.47
CA GLU A 414 22.32 -8.19 -2.60
C GLU A 414 21.39 -9.41 -2.74
N ARG A 415 20.07 -9.22 -2.88
CA ARG A 415 19.09 -10.33 -3.01
C ARG A 415 18.06 -10.17 -4.14
N SER A 416 18.44 -9.57 -5.26
CA SER A 416 17.67 -9.64 -6.52
C SER A 416 18.24 -10.69 -7.46
#